data_AF-C9J9N8-F1
#
_entry.id   AF-C9J9N8-F1
#
_cell.length_a   1.000
_cell.length_b   1.000
_cell.length_c   1.000
_cell.angle_alpha   90.00
_cell.angle_beta   90.00
_cell.angle_gamma   90.00
#
_symmetry.space_group_name_H-M   'P 1'
#
loop_
_entity.id
_entity.type
_entity.pdbx_description
1 polymer ?
#
loop_
_entity_poly.entity_id
_entity_poly.type
_entity_poly.pdbx_seq_one_letter_code
_entity_poly.pdbx_strand_id
1 'polypeptide(L)'
;MARERGQLVFLEGLKSAVDVVFQAQKEPHPLQFLREANAGNLKPLFEFVREALKPVDSGEARWTYPVLLVDDLSVLLSLGMGAVAVLDFIHYCRATVCWELKGNMVVLVHDSGDAEDEENDILLNGLSHQSHLILRAEGLATGFCRDVHGQ
;
A
#
# COMPACT_ATOMS: atom_id res chain seq x y z
N MET A 1 -2.44 -3.91 -22.10
CA MET A 1 -1.24 -4.74 -22.37
C MET A 1 -0.70 -5.52 -21.16
N ALA A 2 -0.26 -4.92 -20.04
CA ALA A 2 0.25 -5.70 -18.89
C ALA A 2 -0.85 -6.49 -18.13
N ARG A 3 -1.99 -5.85 -17.87
CA ARG A 3 -3.16 -6.47 -17.24
C ARG A 3 -3.74 -7.64 -18.05
N GLU A 4 -3.82 -7.47 -19.37
CA GLU A 4 -4.34 -8.48 -20.30
C GLU A 4 -3.42 -9.69 -20.44
N ARG A 5 -2.12 -9.53 -20.14
CA ARG A 5 -1.11 -10.59 -20.14
C ARG A 5 -0.98 -11.30 -18.80
N GLY A 6 -1.83 -11.00 -17.81
CA GLY A 6 -1.74 -11.57 -16.46
C GLY A 6 -0.51 -11.13 -15.66
N GLN A 7 0.22 -10.12 -16.14
CA GLN A 7 1.45 -9.60 -15.53
C GLN A 7 1.19 -8.43 -14.57
N LEU A 8 -0.08 -8.12 -14.31
CA LEU A 8 -0.50 -7.08 -13.37
C LEU A 8 -1.75 -7.54 -12.63
N VAL A 9 -1.63 -7.61 -11.30
CA VAL A 9 -2.77 -7.70 -10.39
C VAL A 9 -3.02 -6.31 -9.84
N PHE A 10 -4.28 -5.86 -9.88
CA PHE A 10 -4.67 -4.52 -9.46
C PHE A 10 -5.81 -4.60 -8.45
N LEU A 11 -5.63 -3.95 -7.30
CA LEU A 11 -6.67 -3.76 -6.29
C LEU A 11 -7.14 -2.32 -6.33
N GLU A 12 -8.40 -2.11 -6.76
CA GLU A 12 -9.01 -0.79 -6.80
C GLU A 12 -9.63 -0.47 -5.44
N GLY A 13 -8.80 -0.05 -4.48
CA GLY A 13 -9.18 0.09 -3.08
C GLY A 13 -10.42 0.94 -2.84
N LEU A 14 -10.50 2.12 -3.47
CA LEU A 14 -11.63 3.03 -3.29
C LEU A 14 -12.96 2.43 -3.79
N LYS A 15 -12.96 1.78 -4.94
CA LYS A 15 -14.16 1.12 -5.49
C LYS A 15 -14.57 -0.08 -4.63
N SER A 16 -13.61 -0.93 -4.29
CA SER A 16 -13.85 -2.10 -3.44
C SER A 16 -14.32 -1.72 -2.03
N ALA A 17 -13.87 -0.59 -1.49
CA ALA A 17 -14.30 -0.10 -0.17
C ALA A 17 -15.80 0.20 -0.14
N VAL A 18 -16.34 0.81 -1.20
CA VAL A 18 -17.79 1.06 -1.34
C VAL A 18 -18.57 -0.25 -1.29
N ASP A 19 -18.14 -1.26 -2.04
CA ASP A 19 -18.80 -2.57 -2.03
C ASP A 19 -18.74 -3.24 -0.65
N VAL A 20 -17.60 -3.15 0.04
CA VAL A 20 -17.43 -3.71 1.40
C VAL A 20 -18.34 -3.03 2.42
N VAL A 21 -18.36 -1.70 2.43
CA VAL A 21 -19.11 -0.93 3.42
C VAL A 21 -20.61 -1.10 3.23
N PHE A 22 -21.10 -1.11 1.99
CA PHE A 22 -22.53 -1.05 1.71
C PHE A 22 -23.18 -2.38 1.33
N GLN A 23 -22.43 -3.44 1.00
CA GLN A 23 -22.99 -4.72 0.55
C GLN A 23 -22.75 -5.87 1.54
N ALA A 24 -23.62 -6.88 1.52
CA ALA A 24 -23.45 -8.10 2.29
C ALA A 24 -22.39 -8.99 1.63
N GLN A 25 -21.22 -9.09 2.26
CA GLN A 25 -20.10 -9.89 1.76
C GLN A 25 -20.33 -11.39 2.03
N LYS A 26 -20.07 -12.24 1.01
CA LYS A 26 -20.15 -13.71 1.12
C LYS A 26 -18.80 -14.39 1.38
N GLU A 27 -17.68 -13.70 1.09
CA GLU A 27 -16.31 -14.22 1.18
C GLU A 27 -15.37 -13.21 1.86
N PRO A 28 -14.23 -13.66 2.42
CA PRO A 28 -13.25 -12.77 3.04
C PRO A 28 -12.68 -11.80 2.00
N HIS A 29 -12.84 -10.50 2.25
CA HIS A 29 -12.41 -9.44 1.34
C HIS A 29 -11.11 -8.79 1.84
N PRO A 30 -10.17 -8.38 0.97
CA PRO A 30 -8.90 -7.75 1.40
C PRO A 30 -9.08 -6.52 2.30
N LEU A 31 -10.17 -5.78 2.08
CA LEU A 31 -10.56 -4.59 2.86
C LEU A 31 -11.58 -4.88 3.98
N GLN A 32 -11.69 -6.14 4.43
CA GLN A 32 -12.64 -6.53 5.47
C GLN A 32 -12.46 -5.75 6.78
N PHE A 33 -11.24 -5.24 7.04
CA PHE A 33 -10.95 -4.38 8.19
C PHE A 33 -11.84 -3.13 8.27
N LEU A 34 -12.41 -2.65 7.14
CA LEU A 34 -13.33 -1.51 7.12
C LEU A 34 -14.65 -1.75 7.85
N ARG A 35 -15.05 -3.01 8.06
CA ARG A 35 -16.30 -3.37 8.77
C ARG A 35 -16.06 -3.81 10.20
N GLU A 36 -14.85 -4.22 10.51
CA GLU A 36 -14.50 -4.75 11.81
C GLU A 36 -14.04 -3.59 12.68
N ALA A 37 -14.92 -3.14 13.59
CA ALA A 37 -14.66 -2.02 14.49
C ALA A 37 -13.35 -2.15 15.30
N ASN A 38 -12.80 -3.38 15.38
CA ASN A 38 -11.53 -3.69 16.04
C ASN A 38 -10.61 -4.54 15.14
N ALA A 39 -10.63 -4.34 13.82
CA ALA A 39 -9.84 -5.13 12.87
C ALA A 39 -8.38 -5.27 13.31
N GLY A 40 -7.82 -4.22 13.93
CA GLY A 40 -6.55 -4.21 14.67
C GLY A 40 -5.30 -4.54 13.86
N ASN A 41 -5.47 -5.04 12.63
CA ASN A 41 -4.42 -5.47 11.73
C ASN A 41 -4.94 -5.48 10.28
N LEU A 42 -3.99 -5.50 9.35
CA LEU A 42 -4.22 -5.52 7.90
C LEU A 42 -3.93 -6.91 7.30
N LYS A 43 -4.09 -7.97 8.09
CA LYS A 43 -3.80 -9.34 7.62
C LYS A 43 -4.58 -9.72 6.36
N PRO A 44 -5.90 -9.45 6.22
CA PRO A 44 -6.62 -9.78 4.98
C PRO A 44 -6.03 -9.10 3.74
N LEU A 45 -5.53 -7.87 3.89
CA LEU A 45 -4.88 -7.13 2.81
C LEU A 45 -3.52 -7.73 2.45
N PHE A 46 -2.72 -8.11 3.46
CA PHE A 46 -1.46 -8.82 3.22
C PHE A 46 -1.69 -10.20 2.57
N GLU A 47 -2.70 -10.94 3.01
CA GLU A 47 -3.06 -12.23 2.44
C GLU A 47 -3.41 -12.10 0.95
N PHE A 48 -4.15 -11.06 0.58
CA PHE A 48 -4.38 -10.74 -0.83
C PHE A 48 -3.08 -10.51 -1.62
N VAL A 49 -2.14 -9.72 -1.09
CA VAL A 49 -0.83 -9.50 -1.72
C VAL A 49 -0.09 -10.83 -1.89
N ARG A 50 -0.06 -11.67 -0.84
CA ARG A 50 0.61 -12.96 -0.86
C ARG A 50 0.00 -13.91 -1.89
N GLU A 51 -1.32 -13.99 -1.98
CA GLU A 51 -2.01 -14.81 -2.98
C GLU A 51 -1.75 -14.31 -4.41
N ALA A 52 -1.77 -12.99 -4.63
CA ALA A 52 -1.48 -12.38 -5.94
C ALA A 52 -0.05 -12.68 -6.45
N LEU A 53 0.89 -12.92 -5.52
CA LEU A 53 2.29 -13.24 -5.83
C LEU A 53 2.55 -14.73 -6.07
N LYS A 54 1.54 -15.61 -5.89
CA LYS A 54 1.71 -17.03 -6.19
C LYS A 54 1.93 -17.23 -7.70
N PRO A 55 2.83 -18.15 -8.11
CA PRO A 55 2.98 -18.49 -9.51
C PRO A 55 1.66 -19.02 -10.06
N VAL A 56 1.26 -18.57 -11.24
CA VAL A 56 0.16 -19.19 -11.97
C VAL A 56 0.70 -20.45 -12.64
N ASP A 57 0.11 -21.62 -12.36
CA ASP A 57 0.51 -22.94 -12.90
C ASP A 57 0.50 -23.05 -14.43
N SER A 58 0.18 -21.96 -15.14
CA SER A 58 0.09 -21.86 -16.60
C SER A 58 1.40 -22.01 -17.39
N GLY A 59 2.53 -22.35 -16.76
CA GLY A 59 3.80 -22.63 -17.45
C GLY A 59 4.49 -21.43 -18.11
N GLU A 60 3.85 -20.27 -18.22
CA GLU A 60 4.36 -19.15 -19.05
C GLU A 60 5.13 -18.05 -18.30
N ALA A 61 5.01 -17.87 -16.97
CA ALA A 61 5.98 -17.08 -16.20
C ALA A 61 5.73 -17.17 -14.70
N ARG A 62 6.71 -17.69 -13.96
CA ARG A 62 6.84 -17.39 -12.52
C ARG A 62 7.24 -15.92 -12.38
N TRP A 63 6.60 -15.17 -11.47
CA TRP A 63 7.06 -13.84 -11.09
C TRP A 63 8.54 -13.92 -10.75
N THR A 64 9.40 -13.33 -11.58
CA THR A 64 10.84 -13.51 -11.44
C THR A 64 11.38 -12.50 -10.44
N TYR A 65 10.82 -11.28 -10.41
CA TYR A 65 11.13 -10.20 -9.47
C TYR A 65 9.91 -9.25 -9.39
N PRO A 66 8.89 -9.57 -8.56
CA PRO A 66 7.65 -8.79 -8.54
C PRO A 66 7.88 -7.36 -8.04
N VAL A 67 7.03 -6.44 -8.47
CA VAL A 67 7.00 -5.07 -7.94
C VAL A 67 5.62 -4.84 -7.31
N LEU A 68 5.60 -4.49 -6.03
CA LEU A 68 4.40 -4.05 -5.34
C LEU A 68 4.39 -2.52 -5.29
N LEU A 69 3.35 -1.94 -5.90
CA LEU A 69 3.10 -0.51 -5.89
C LEU A 69 1.94 -0.23 -4.94
N VAL A 70 2.14 0.67 -3.98
CA VAL A 70 1.11 1.16 -3.06
C VAL A 70 0.94 2.66 -3.29
N ASP A 71 -0.23 3.05 -3.82
CA ASP A 71 -0.48 4.39 -4.36
C ASP A 71 -0.68 5.48 -3.30
N ASP A 72 -1.26 5.16 -2.15
CA ASP A 72 -1.31 6.08 -1.00
C ASP A 72 -1.53 5.24 0.26
N LEU A 73 -0.49 5.13 1.08
CA LEU A 73 -0.54 4.39 2.33
C LEU A 73 -1.18 5.20 3.47
N SER A 74 -1.08 6.52 3.44
CA SER A 74 -1.58 7.41 4.49
C SER A 74 -3.10 7.33 4.63
N VAL A 75 -3.81 7.00 3.54
CA VAL A 75 -5.26 6.76 3.56
C VAL A 75 -5.67 5.70 4.58
N LEU A 76 -4.82 4.72 4.89
CA LEU A 76 -5.13 3.70 5.90
C LEU A 76 -5.27 4.30 7.31
N LEU A 77 -4.49 5.34 7.63
CA LEU A 77 -4.62 6.07 8.90
C LEU A 77 -5.99 6.78 8.96
N SER A 78 -6.38 7.44 7.87
CA SER A 78 -7.69 8.11 7.77
C SER A 78 -8.88 7.13 7.84
N LEU A 79 -8.66 5.86 7.51
CA LEU A 79 -9.63 4.78 7.65
C LEU A 79 -9.66 4.16 9.06
N GLY A 80 -8.90 4.73 10.00
CA GLY A 80 -8.91 4.34 11.42
C GLY A 80 -7.88 3.27 11.78
N MET A 81 -6.94 2.93 10.90
CA MET A 81 -5.85 2.02 11.22
C MET A 81 -4.72 2.76 11.94
N GLY A 82 -4.22 2.21 13.05
CA GLY A 82 -3.03 2.77 13.70
C GLY A 82 -1.76 2.54 12.89
N ALA A 83 -0.79 3.46 13.00
CA ALA A 83 0.47 3.44 12.28
C ALA A 83 1.26 2.15 12.49
N VAL A 84 1.21 1.56 13.70
CA VAL A 84 1.86 0.27 13.98
C VAL A 84 1.27 -0.85 13.11
N ALA A 85 -0.06 -0.92 12.96
CA ALA A 85 -0.70 -1.94 12.13
C ALA A 85 -0.36 -1.74 10.63
N VAL A 86 -0.21 -0.50 10.20
CA VAL A 86 0.23 -0.14 8.84
C VAL A 86 1.70 -0.52 8.62
N LEU A 87 2.58 -0.26 9.60
CA LEU A 87 3.98 -0.66 9.55
C LEU A 87 4.16 -2.18 9.56
N ASP A 88 3.34 -2.92 10.32
CA ASP A 88 3.32 -4.38 10.29
C ASP A 88 2.96 -4.90 8.89
N PHE A 89 1.95 -4.32 8.25
CA PHE A 89 1.57 -4.65 6.88
C PHE A 89 2.73 -4.44 5.89
N ILE A 90 3.40 -3.29 5.95
CA ILE A 90 4.55 -3.00 5.10
C ILE A 90 5.71 -3.95 5.40
N HIS A 91 5.95 -4.27 6.67
CA HIS A 91 6.97 -5.22 7.08
C HIS A 91 6.75 -6.60 6.45
N TYR A 92 5.52 -7.14 6.56
CA TYR A 92 5.18 -8.43 5.96
C TYR A 92 5.28 -8.39 4.42
N CYS A 93 4.80 -7.33 3.79
CA CYS A 93 4.96 -7.15 2.34
C CYS A 93 6.43 -7.13 1.94
N ARG A 94 7.29 -6.42 2.69
CA ARG A 94 8.73 -6.32 2.42
C ARG A 94 9.43 -7.66 2.62
N ALA A 95 9.07 -8.41 3.66
CA ALA A 95 9.55 -9.79 3.88
C ALA A 95 9.25 -10.67 2.66
N THR A 96 8.01 -10.70 2.18
CA THR A 96 7.63 -11.53 1.04
C THR A 96 8.20 -11.01 -0.28
N VAL A 97 8.00 -9.73 -0.61
CA VAL A 97 8.38 -9.17 -1.92
C VAL A 97 9.89 -9.01 -2.04
N CYS A 98 10.52 -8.30 -1.11
CA CYS A 98 11.93 -7.93 -1.25
C CYS A 98 12.87 -9.06 -0.79
N TRP A 99 12.55 -9.75 0.31
CA TRP A 99 13.46 -10.76 0.87
C TRP A 99 13.27 -12.14 0.25
N GLU A 100 12.03 -12.65 0.17
CA GLU A 100 11.75 -13.99 -0.38
C GLU A 100 11.81 -13.99 -1.91
N LEU A 101 11.13 -13.03 -2.56
CA LEU A 101 10.98 -13.00 -4.02
C LEU A 101 12.00 -12.10 -4.74
N LYS A 102 12.89 -11.42 -4.01
CA LYS A 102 13.92 -10.51 -4.55
C LYS A 102 13.35 -9.40 -5.44
N GLY A 103 12.09 -9.06 -5.22
CA GLY A 103 11.35 -7.99 -5.89
C GLY A 103 11.58 -6.62 -5.25
N ASN A 104 10.76 -5.66 -5.62
CA ASN A 104 10.82 -4.29 -5.09
C ASN A 104 9.45 -3.81 -4.61
N MET A 105 9.48 -2.85 -3.69
CA MET A 105 8.30 -2.14 -3.22
C MET A 105 8.48 -0.65 -3.47
N VAL A 106 7.41 -0.02 -3.96
CA VAL A 106 7.30 1.44 -4.05
C VAL A 106 6.01 1.83 -3.36
N VAL A 107 6.11 2.76 -2.42
CA VAL A 107 5.00 3.17 -1.57
C VAL A 107 4.98 4.69 -1.56
N LEU A 108 3.83 5.28 -1.84
CA LEU A 108 3.59 6.70 -1.59
C LEU A 108 3.00 6.86 -0.19
N VAL A 109 3.49 7.89 0.50
CA VAL A 109 2.99 8.33 1.80
C VAL A 109 2.93 9.85 1.76
N HIS A 110 1.86 10.43 2.32
CA HIS A 110 1.71 11.87 2.44
C HIS A 110 2.34 12.39 3.73
N ASP A 111 3.24 13.34 3.57
CA ASP A 111 3.74 14.16 4.67
C ASP A 111 2.79 15.33 4.86
N SER A 112 1.96 15.27 5.91
CA SER A 112 0.95 16.30 6.20
C SER A 112 1.61 17.60 6.67
N GLY A 113 2.86 17.55 7.15
CA GLY A 113 3.53 18.68 7.79
C GLY A 113 2.81 19.20 9.04
N ASP A 114 1.77 18.50 9.50
CA ASP A 114 0.96 18.84 10.66
C ASP A 114 1.57 18.16 11.89
N ALA A 115 2.18 18.97 12.76
CA ALA A 115 2.86 18.49 13.96
C ALA A 115 1.90 17.88 15.00
N GLU A 116 0.57 17.98 14.81
CA GLU A 116 -0.42 17.35 15.67
C GLU A 116 -0.76 15.90 15.22
N ASP A 117 -0.28 15.45 14.06
CA ASP A 117 -0.55 14.10 13.54
C ASP A 117 0.53 13.09 13.95
N GLU A 118 0.51 12.70 15.24
CA GLU A 118 1.48 11.76 15.82
C GLU A 118 1.52 10.40 15.09
N GLU A 119 0.38 9.90 14.62
CA GLU A 119 0.30 8.62 13.91
C GLU A 119 0.97 8.70 12.54
N ASN A 120 0.78 9.81 11.80
CA ASN A 120 1.48 10.02 10.54
C ASN A 120 2.99 10.16 10.74
N ASP A 121 3.43 10.86 11.79
CA ASP A 121 4.85 10.97 12.14
C ASP A 121 5.48 9.60 12.45
N ILE A 122 4.77 8.75 13.21
CA ILE A 122 5.22 7.38 13.49
C ILE A 122 5.37 6.59 12.18
N LEU A 123 4.38 6.70 11.28
CA LEU A 123 4.40 6.02 10.00
C LEU A 123 5.57 6.49 9.11
N LEU A 124 5.73 7.80 8.94
CA LEU A 124 6.79 8.41 8.13
C LEU A 124 8.19 8.03 8.64
N ASN A 125 8.41 8.14 9.95
CA ASN A 125 9.67 7.75 10.57
C ASN A 125 9.95 6.26 10.40
N GLY A 126 8.95 5.41 10.66
CA GLY A 126 9.06 3.96 10.49
C GLY A 126 9.40 3.55 9.05
N LEU A 127 8.71 4.12 8.07
CA LEU A 127 8.98 3.89 6.64
C LEU A 127 10.37 4.40 6.23
N SER A 128 10.76 5.58 6.72
CA SER A 128 12.06 6.17 6.41
C SER A 128 13.21 5.26 6.87
N HIS A 129 13.11 4.69 8.06
CA HIS A 129 14.09 3.73 8.58
C HIS A 129 14.14 2.42 7.78
N GLN A 130 13.04 1.99 7.16
CA GLN A 130 12.95 0.74 6.40
C GLN A 130 13.28 0.89 4.91
N SER A 131 13.31 2.14 4.42
CA SER A 131 13.47 2.46 3.00
C SER A 131 14.94 2.49 2.58
N HIS A 132 15.22 1.96 1.40
CA HIS A 132 16.56 2.04 0.79
C HIS A 132 16.77 3.35 0.02
N LEU A 133 15.67 3.95 -0.45
CA LEU A 133 15.63 5.20 -1.18
C LEU A 133 14.34 5.91 -0.80
N ILE A 134 14.44 7.21 -0.54
CA ILE A 134 13.30 8.08 -0.26
C ILE A 134 13.29 9.16 -1.34
N LEU A 135 12.17 9.29 -2.03
CA LEU A 135 11.91 10.38 -2.96
C LEU A 135 10.85 11.26 -2.31
N ARG A 136 11.19 12.53 -2.08
CA ARG A 136 10.25 13.53 -1.57
C ARG A 136 9.88 14.44 -2.72
N ALA A 137 8.58 14.61 -2.92
CA ALA A 137 8.04 15.58 -3.86
C ALA A 137 7.33 16.67 -3.05
N GLU A 138 7.69 17.93 -3.29
CA GLU A 138 7.05 19.06 -2.62
C GLU A 138 6.75 20.20 -3.58
N GLY A 139 5.66 20.92 -3.31
CA GLY A 139 5.34 22.14 -4.04
C GLY A 139 6.38 23.23 -3.78
N LEU A 140 6.50 24.18 -4.71
CA LEU A 140 7.40 25.32 -4.53
C LEU A 140 6.99 26.16 -3.31
N ALA A 141 7.95 26.45 -2.43
CA ALA A 141 7.73 27.28 -1.25
C ALA A 141 7.21 28.70 -1.57
N THR A 142 7.44 29.19 -2.79
CA THR A 142 7.00 30.51 -3.28
C THR A 142 5.63 30.49 -3.95
N GLY A 143 4.97 29.34 -4.04
CA GLY A 143 3.68 29.17 -4.71
C GLY A 143 3.80 28.71 -6.17
N PHE A 144 2.71 28.84 -6.94
CA PHE A 144 2.60 28.24 -8.27
C PHE A 144 3.50 28.94 -9.31
N CYS A 145 4.27 28.14 -10.05
CA CYS A 145 4.96 28.56 -11.27
C CYS A 145 4.43 27.76 -12.46
N ARG A 146 4.32 28.38 -13.64
CA ARG A 146 3.80 27.73 -14.84
C ARG A 146 4.74 26.64 -15.39
N ASP A 147 6.04 26.83 -15.18
CA ASP A 147 7.07 25.98 -15.81
C ASP A 147 7.68 24.98 -14.82
N VAL A 148 7.49 25.19 -13.52
CA VAL A 148 8.03 24.34 -12.45
C VAL A 148 6.92 24.07 -11.44
N HIS A 149 6.57 22.78 -11.25
CA HIS A 149 5.48 22.39 -10.36
C HIS A 149 5.92 22.12 -8.92
N GLY A 150 7.21 21.85 -8.69
CA GLY A 150 7.77 21.45 -7.41
C GLY A 150 9.21 20.97 -7.55
N GLN A 151 9.71 20.35 -6.50
CA GLN A 151 11.02 19.67 -6.46
C GLN A 151 10.89 18.25 -5.92
#